data_AF-A0A1I7XFN8-F1
#
_entry.id   AF-A0A1I7XFN8-F1
#
_cell.length_a   1.000
_cell.length_b   1.000
_cell.length_c   1.000
_cell.angle_alpha   90.00
_cell.angle_beta   90.00
_cell.angle_gamma   90.00
#
_symmetry.space_group_name_H-M   'P 1'
#
loop_
_entity.id
_entity.type
_entity.pdbx_description
1 polymer ?
#
loop_
_entity_poly.entity_id
_entity_poly.type
_entity_poly.pdbx_seq_one_letter_code
_entity_poly.pdbx_strand_id
1 'polypeptide(L)'
;MVDVNERNFRHWLPEIERAIRAAAFISIDLEFLGLPTTSHPHGVSLFDTPTERYHKLCDAVRRFPPCQLGLACFKEGHNGYEVEVFCVSLFKRLSKKVFSFSLSAMSFLSQHKFDFNKFVSEGITYSNRTEIAKLKKEIVNGDIDYDTFADGLEHRIQMLKMRLLLEARDTVRVLKKTFIYLLIIRFIMYFHTLEHTDGVGPLGDMIDSLWDRSLTSIEAAAIIYALTEEYPNFEFQVDHTRTLVILHFTYD
;
A
#
# COMPACT_ATOMS: atom_id res chain seq x y z
N MET A 1 14.68 15.25 -11.89
CA MET A 1 13.40 14.52 -11.86
C MET A 1 13.64 13.16 -11.23
N VAL A 2 12.84 12.79 -10.24
CA VAL A 2 12.95 11.52 -9.51
C VAL A 2 11.69 10.71 -9.72
N ASP A 3 11.85 9.45 -10.11
CA ASP A 3 10.73 8.50 -10.17
C ASP A 3 10.48 7.90 -8.79
N VAL A 4 9.26 8.08 -8.30
CA VAL A 4 8.83 7.67 -6.97
C VAL A 4 7.75 6.59 -7.10
N ASN A 5 7.97 5.44 -6.48
CA ASN A 5 7.11 4.27 -6.49
C ASN A 5 7.00 3.67 -5.09
N GLU A 6 6.21 2.61 -4.91
CA GLU A 6 5.96 1.99 -3.60
C GLU A 6 7.26 1.52 -2.92
N ARG A 7 8.26 1.09 -3.69
CA ARG A 7 9.53 0.58 -3.17
C ARG A 7 10.40 1.68 -2.56
N ASN A 8 10.40 2.88 -3.15
CA ASN A 8 11.28 3.98 -2.74
C ASN A 8 10.53 5.15 -2.08
N PHE A 9 9.20 5.12 -1.99
CA PHE A 9 8.39 6.21 -1.46
C PHE A 9 8.81 6.62 -0.06
N ARG A 10 9.05 5.67 0.85
CA ARG A 10 9.47 5.96 2.24
C ARG A 10 10.83 6.66 2.31
N HIS A 11 11.74 6.34 1.39
CA HIS A 11 13.05 6.97 1.32
C HIS A 11 12.96 8.41 0.81
N TRP A 12 12.12 8.64 -0.20
CA TRP A 12 11.95 9.96 -0.81
C TRP A 12 10.96 10.87 -0.09
N LEU A 13 10.07 10.33 0.75
CA LEU A 13 9.04 11.12 1.44
C LEU A 13 9.61 12.31 2.23
N PRO A 14 10.68 12.17 3.04
CA PRO A 14 11.26 13.32 3.75
C PRO A 14 11.76 14.41 2.80
N GLU A 15 12.36 14.05 1.67
CA GLU A 15 12.85 14.99 0.66
C GLU A 15 11.70 15.67 -0.10
N ILE A 16 10.65 14.92 -0.45
CA ILE A 16 9.42 15.47 -1.03
C ILE A 16 8.82 16.51 -0.08
N GLU A 17 8.67 16.16 1.20
CA GLU A 17 8.13 17.09 2.19
C GLU A 17 9.04 18.31 2.40
N ARG A 18 10.36 18.14 2.40
CA ARG A 18 11.32 19.25 2.47
C ARG A 18 11.17 20.17 1.26
N ALA A 19 11.11 19.61 0.05
CA ALA A 19 10.95 20.36 -1.19
C ALA A 19 9.63 21.16 -1.19
N ILE A 20 8.52 20.54 -0.76
CA ILE A 20 7.22 21.20 -0.60
C ILE A 20 7.32 22.36 0.40
N ARG A 21 7.94 22.14 1.56
CA ARG A 21 8.08 23.17 2.62
C ARG A 21 8.98 24.34 2.19
N ALA A 22 9.98 24.07 1.36
CA ALA A 22 10.94 25.08 0.89
C ALA A 22 10.50 25.79 -0.40
N ALA A 23 9.45 25.31 -1.07
CA ALA A 23 8.97 25.87 -2.32
C ALA A 23 8.29 27.23 -2.11
N ALA A 24 8.56 28.17 -3.02
CA ALA A 24 7.78 29.39 -3.18
C ALA A 24 6.41 29.09 -3.81
N PHE A 25 6.38 28.17 -4.79
CA PHE A 25 5.15 27.64 -5.37
C PHE A 25 5.35 26.23 -5.93
N ILE A 26 4.24 25.55 -6.20
CA ILE A 26 4.22 24.16 -6.66
C ILE A 26 3.35 24.06 -7.91
N SER A 27 3.78 23.27 -8.89
CA SER A 27 2.92 22.82 -9.98
C SER A 27 2.63 21.33 -9.87
N ILE A 28 1.40 20.95 -10.21
CA ILE A 28 0.92 19.57 -10.17
C ILE A 28 0.35 19.20 -11.53
N ASP A 29 0.62 17.99 -11.97
CA ASP A 29 0.00 17.36 -13.14
C ASP A 29 -0.37 15.91 -12.85
N LEU A 30 -1.42 15.40 -13.48
CA LEU A 30 -1.92 14.04 -13.25
C LEU A 30 -2.13 13.33 -14.58
N GLU A 31 -1.65 12.09 -14.66
CA GLU A 31 -1.99 11.19 -15.76
C GLU A 31 -3.20 10.33 -15.37
N PHE A 32 -4.11 10.13 -16.33
CA PHE A 32 -5.34 9.37 -16.14
C PHE A 32 -5.45 8.23 -17.15
N LEU A 33 -6.09 7.14 -16.74
CA LEU A 33 -6.40 6.02 -17.64
C LEU A 33 -7.59 6.28 -18.57
N GLY A 34 -8.15 7.49 -18.55
CA GLY A 34 -9.25 7.90 -19.38
C GLY A 34 -9.71 9.32 -19.08
N LEU A 35 -10.48 9.88 -19.99
CA LEU A 35 -11.03 11.23 -19.89
C LEU A 35 -12.56 11.18 -20.07
N PRO A 36 -13.30 12.20 -19.59
CA PRO A 36 -14.70 12.35 -19.91
C PRO A 36 -14.91 12.37 -21.42
N THR A 37 -15.86 11.57 -21.92
CA THR A 37 -16.18 11.53 -23.35
C THR A 37 -17.23 12.59 -23.68
N THR A 38 -17.16 13.15 -24.89
CA THR A 38 -18.19 14.05 -25.44
C THR A 38 -19.32 13.30 -26.13
N SER A 39 -19.08 12.04 -26.51
CA SER A 39 -19.97 11.20 -27.32
C SER A 39 -21.08 10.50 -26.54
N HIS A 40 -21.13 10.68 -25.22
CA HIS A 40 -22.13 10.04 -24.35
C HIS A 40 -23.27 11.02 -24.06
N PRO A 41 -24.54 10.58 -23.92
CA PRO A 41 -25.64 11.44 -23.47
C PRO A 41 -25.41 12.13 -22.11
N HIS A 42 -24.47 11.65 -21.30
CA HIS A 42 -24.03 12.27 -20.05
C HIS A 42 -22.61 12.88 -20.14
N GLY A 43 -22.08 13.02 -21.36
CA GLY A 43 -20.78 13.60 -21.64
C GLY A 43 -20.75 15.11 -21.44
N VAL A 44 -19.54 15.66 -21.34
CA VAL A 44 -19.36 17.12 -21.21
C VAL A 44 -19.83 17.80 -22.49
N SER A 45 -20.66 18.83 -22.35
CA SER A 45 -21.22 19.63 -23.42
C SER A 45 -20.73 21.07 -23.35
N LEU A 46 -20.66 21.74 -24.50
CA LEU A 46 -20.39 23.17 -24.58
C LEU A 46 -21.51 24.01 -23.95
N PHE A 47 -22.71 23.45 -23.84
CA PHE A 47 -23.89 24.11 -23.25
C PHE A 47 -24.08 23.80 -21.75
N ASP A 48 -23.17 23.03 -21.14
CA ASP A 48 -23.24 22.76 -19.71
C ASP A 48 -23.07 24.05 -18.90
N THR A 49 -23.91 24.24 -17.90
CA THR A 49 -23.63 25.17 -16.81
C THR A 49 -22.36 24.72 -16.05
N PRO A 50 -21.69 25.63 -15.32
CA PRO A 50 -20.54 25.26 -14.49
C PRO A 50 -20.82 24.08 -13.55
N THR A 51 -22.02 24.03 -12.96
CA THR A 51 -22.45 22.96 -12.04
C THR A 51 -22.63 21.62 -12.74
N GLU A 52 -23.28 21.60 -13.91
CA GLU A 52 -23.44 20.37 -14.70
C GLU A 52 -22.09 19.82 -15.15
N ARG A 53 -21.22 20.71 -15.65
CA ARG A 53 -19.86 20.34 -16.06
C ARG A 53 -19.07 19.78 -14.89
N TYR A 54 -19.14 20.42 -13.72
CA TYR A 54 -18.46 19.94 -12.51
C TYR A 54 -18.87 18.50 -12.17
N HIS A 55 -20.18 18.19 -12.12
CA HIS A 55 -20.65 16.85 -11.81
C HIS A 55 -20.18 15.81 -12.83
N LYS A 56 -20.27 16.12 -14.13
CA LYS A 56 -19.79 15.24 -15.19
C LYS A 56 -18.29 14.96 -15.10
N LEU A 57 -17.49 15.99 -14.79
CA LEU A 57 -16.04 15.83 -14.58
C LEU A 57 -15.74 15.00 -13.33
N CYS A 58 -16.44 15.24 -12.21
CA CYS A 58 -16.30 14.42 -11.01
C CYS A 58 -16.58 12.94 -11.29
N ASP A 59 -17.63 12.63 -12.05
CA ASP A 59 -17.98 11.25 -12.37
C ASP A 59 -16.96 10.59 -13.30
N ALA A 60 -16.39 11.35 -14.24
CA ALA A 60 -15.28 10.86 -15.06
C ALA A 60 -14.02 10.56 -14.23
N VAL A 61 -13.59 11.47 -13.36
CA VAL A 61 -12.40 11.28 -12.50
C VAL A 61 -12.60 10.12 -11.51
N ARG A 62 -13.84 9.91 -11.02
CA ARG A 62 -14.15 8.76 -10.16
C ARG A 62 -14.09 7.42 -10.91
N ARG A 63 -14.34 7.44 -12.22
CA ARG A 63 -14.31 6.26 -13.10
C ARG A 63 -12.90 5.93 -13.58
N PHE A 64 -12.12 6.97 -13.89
CA PHE A 64 -10.73 6.90 -14.36
C PHE A 64 -9.82 7.50 -13.28
N PRO A 65 -9.39 6.71 -12.27
CA PRO A 65 -8.47 7.20 -11.26
C PRO A 65 -7.12 7.63 -11.88
N PRO A 66 -6.42 8.61 -11.26
CA PRO A 66 -5.08 8.97 -11.68
C PRO A 66 -4.10 7.79 -11.49
N CYS A 67 -3.20 7.62 -12.46
CA CYS A 67 -2.15 6.59 -12.44
C CYS A 67 -0.74 7.15 -12.20
N GLN A 68 -0.56 8.47 -12.30
CA GLN A 68 0.70 9.14 -12.00
C GLN A 68 0.44 10.58 -11.54
N LEU A 69 1.31 11.08 -10.67
CA LEU A 69 1.35 12.46 -10.20
C LEU A 69 2.73 13.06 -10.52
N GLY A 70 2.74 14.09 -11.36
CA GLY A 70 3.87 15.00 -11.51
C GLY A 70 3.79 16.10 -10.45
N LEU A 71 4.85 16.24 -9.66
CA LEU A 71 4.99 17.28 -8.63
C LEU A 71 6.28 18.05 -8.89
N ALA A 72 6.19 19.36 -9.14
CA ALA A 72 7.36 20.23 -9.25
C ALA A 72 7.32 21.33 -8.19
N CYS A 73 8.37 21.39 -7.38
CA CYS A 73 8.55 22.32 -6.28
C CYS A 73 9.55 23.39 -6.71
N PHE A 74 9.11 24.65 -6.82
CA PHE A 74 9.94 25.76 -7.27
C PHE A 74 10.39 26.58 -6.07
N LYS A 75 11.70 26.70 -5.89
CA LYS A 75 12.32 27.49 -4.82
C LYS A 75 13.04 28.68 -5.43
N GLU A 76 12.94 29.85 -4.80
CA GLU A 76 13.72 31.02 -5.19
C GLU A 76 15.22 30.76 -4.97
N GLY A 77 15.99 30.88 -6.04
CA GLY A 77 17.45 30.86 -6.05
C GLY A 77 18.01 32.25 -6.36
N HIS A 78 19.33 32.36 -6.46
CA HIS A 78 20.01 33.65 -6.69
C HIS A 78 19.63 34.32 -8.03
N ASN A 79 19.41 33.52 -9.10
CA ASN A 79 19.13 34.01 -10.46
C ASN A 79 17.95 33.24 -11.09
N GLY A 80 16.81 33.15 -10.40
CA GLY A 80 15.60 32.49 -10.89
C GLY A 80 15.12 31.39 -9.94
N TYR A 81 14.39 30.42 -10.47
CA TYR A 81 13.86 29.31 -9.68
C TYR A 81 14.69 28.05 -9.86
N GLU A 82 15.03 27.42 -8.73
CA GLU A 82 15.47 26.03 -8.68
C GLU A 82 14.24 25.12 -8.58
N VAL A 83 14.24 24.01 -9.32
CA VAL A 83 13.08 23.11 -9.36
C VAL A 83 13.45 21.69 -8.98
N GLU A 84 12.72 21.16 -8.00
CA GLU A 84 12.76 19.74 -7.62
C GLU A 84 11.51 19.05 -8.17
N VAL A 85 11.67 18.06 -9.05
CA VAL A 85 10.57 17.38 -9.75
C VAL A 85 10.48 15.91 -9.34
N PHE A 86 9.30 15.48 -8.92
CA PHE A 86 8.98 14.11 -8.54
C PHE A 86 7.87 13.56 -9.44
N CYS A 87 8.06 12.35 -9.93
CA CYS A 87 7.11 11.61 -10.75
C CYS A 87 6.62 10.40 -9.95
N VAL A 88 5.43 10.51 -9.37
CA VAL A 88 4.90 9.55 -8.39
C VAL A 88 3.93 8.59 -9.09
N SER A 89 4.30 7.31 -9.21
CA SER A 89 3.40 6.27 -9.72
C SER A 89 2.30 5.96 -8.71
N LEU A 90 1.05 5.95 -9.14
CA LEU A 90 -0.12 5.77 -8.27
C LEU A 90 -0.94 4.55 -8.70
N PHE A 91 -1.38 3.73 -7.75
CA PHE A 91 -2.28 2.60 -8.04
C PHE A 91 -3.26 2.36 -6.88
N LYS A 92 -4.55 2.58 -7.13
CA LYS A 92 -5.59 2.55 -6.09
C LYS A 92 -6.01 1.12 -5.71
N ARG A 93 -5.23 0.44 -4.87
CA ARG A 93 -5.47 -0.96 -4.44
C ARG A 93 -6.71 -1.12 -3.55
N LEU A 94 -6.94 -0.16 -2.65
CA LEU A 94 -7.89 -0.30 -1.54
C LEU A 94 -9.30 0.17 -1.90
N SER A 95 -9.79 -0.22 -3.07
CA SER A 95 -11.08 0.22 -3.59
C SER A 95 -11.85 -0.93 -4.21
N LYS A 96 -13.04 -1.19 -3.67
CA LYS A 96 -14.02 -2.12 -4.26
C LYS A 96 -14.69 -1.56 -5.52
N LYS A 97 -14.42 -0.31 -5.88
CA LYS A 97 -14.96 0.27 -7.11
C LYS A 97 -14.24 -0.32 -8.30
N VAL A 98 -15.02 -0.80 -9.26
CA VAL A 98 -14.52 -1.16 -10.59
C VAL A 98 -14.12 0.14 -11.29
N PHE A 99 -12.83 0.30 -11.53
CA PHE A 99 -12.30 1.37 -12.35
C PHE A 99 -12.39 1.00 -13.83
N SER A 100 -12.47 2.01 -14.69
CA SER A 100 -12.40 1.82 -16.14
C SER A 100 -11.11 2.39 -16.68
N PHE A 101 -10.81 2.04 -17.92
CA PHE A 101 -9.79 2.68 -18.74
C PHE A 101 -10.38 2.95 -20.12
N SER A 102 -9.86 3.95 -20.84
CA SER A 102 -10.18 4.17 -22.25
C SER A 102 -9.05 3.68 -23.13
N LEU A 103 -9.42 3.04 -24.25
CA LEU A 103 -8.42 2.54 -25.22
C LEU A 103 -7.57 3.67 -25.80
N SER A 104 -8.16 4.85 -25.99
CA SER A 104 -7.43 6.04 -26.47
C SER A 104 -6.38 6.52 -25.48
N ALA A 105 -6.71 6.59 -24.18
CA ALA A 105 -5.76 6.98 -23.15
C ALA A 105 -4.66 5.93 -22.99
N MET A 106 -5.01 4.64 -22.99
CA MET A 106 -4.01 3.57 -22.96
C MET A 106 -3.05 3.64 -24.15
N SER A 107 -3.57 3.87 -25.36
CA SER A 107 -2.74 3.99 -26.57
C SER A 107 -1.83 5.22 -26.49
N PHE A 108 -2.35 6.36 -26.06
CA PHE A 108 -1.58 7.59 -25.85
C PHE A 108 -0.45 7.38 -24.84
N LEU A 109 -0.76 6.88 -23.64
CA LEU A 109 0.21 6.60 -22.60
C LEU A 109 1.29 5.62 -23.08
N SER A 110 0.90 4.57 -23.82
CA SER A 110 1.84 3.61 -24.42
C SER A 110 2.79 4.28 -25.42
N GLN A 111 2.29 5.16 -26.29
CA GLN A 111 3.13 5.93 -27.24
C GLN A 111 4.13 6.84 -26.52
N HIS A 112 3.77 7.35 -25.34
CA HIS A 112 4.63 8.15 -24.48
C HIS A 112 5.45 7.33 -23.48
N LYS A 113 5.58 6.00 -23.71
CA LYS A 113 6.41 5.07 -22.93
C LYS A 113 6.00 4.95 -21.46
N PHE A 114 4.71 5.13 -21.16
CA PHE A 114 4.18 4.84 -19.84
C PHE A 114 4.35 3.35 -19.52
N ASP A 115 4.95 3.05 -18.37
CA ASP A 115 5.17 1.67 -17.92
C ASP A 115 3.95 1.16 -17.13
N PHE A 116 3.06 0.46 -17.84
CA PHE A 116 1.87 -0.14 -17.23
C PHE A 116 2.21 -1.24 -16.22
N ASN A 117 3.31 -1.96 -16.40
CA ASN A 117 3.71 -3.01 -15.47
C ASN A 117 4.13 -2.36 -14.14
N LYS A 118 5.02 -1.36 -14.20
CA LYS A 118 5.46 -0.57 -13.04
C LYS A 118 4.28 0.12 -12.35
N PHE A 119 3.33 0.66 -13.11
CA PHE A 119 2.10 1.24 -12.57
C PHE A 119 1.31 0.24 -11.71
N VAL A 120 1.04 -0.98 -12.23
CA VAL A 120 0.24 -1.98 -11.50
C VAL A 120 1.03 -2.59 -10.33
N SER A 121 2.30 -2.96 -10.54
CA SER A 121 3.10 -3.68 -9.55
C SER A 121 3.68 -2.77 -8.46
N GLU A 122 4.07 -1.54 -8.81
CA GLU A 122 4.81 -0.63 -7.94
C GLU A 122 4.11 0.71 -7.70
N GLY A 123 2.90 0.91 -8.21
CA GLY A 123 2.13 2.12 -7.92
C GLY A 123 1.80 2.22 -6.43
N ILE A 124 2.01 3.43 -5.89
CA ILE A 124 1.73 3.79 -4.50
C ILE A 124 0.22 3.82 -4.29
N THR A 125 -0.25 3.14 -3.26
CA THR A 125 -1.68 3.15 -2.92
C THR A 125 -2.10 4.47 -2.28
N TYR A 126 -3.33 4.89 -2.54
CA TYR A 126 -3.86 6.14 -2.01
C TYR A 126 -5.36 6.04 -1.71
N SER A 127 -5.78 6.82 -0.72
CA SER A 127 -7.15 6.85 -0.24
C SER A 127 -7.55 8.27 0.15
N ASN A 128 -8.84 8.58 0.03
CA ASN A 128 -9.40 9.80 0.60
C ASN A 128 -9.73 9.62 2.09
N ARG A 129 -10.08 10.72 2.76
CA ARG A 129 -10.38 10.72 4.21
C ARG A 129 -11.54 9.80 4.58
N THR A 130 -12.58 9.72 3.74
CA THR A 130 -13.74 8.87 3.99
C THR A 130 -13.40 7.38 3.88
N GLU A 131 -12.61 7.01 2.86
CA GLU A 131 -12.10 5.65 2.68
C GLU A 131 -11.23 5.23 3.87
N ILE A 132 -10.29 6.08 4.30
CA ILE A 132 -9.45 5.82 5.46
C ILE A 132 -10.28 5.72 6.75
N ALA A 133 -11.25 6.60 6.97
CA ALA A 133 -12.10 6.55 8.16
C ALA A 133 -12.93 5.27 8.20
N LYS A 134 -13.46 4.84 7.05
CA LYS A 134 -14.18 3.58 6.91
C LYS A 134 -13.27 2.38 7.22
N LEU A 135 -12.09 2.30 6.58
CA LEU A 135 -11.10 1.24 6.83
C LEU A 135 -10.68 1.19 8.29
N LYS A 136 -10.42 2.33 8.92
CA LYS A 136 -10.08 2.39 10.35
C LYS A 136 -11.22 1.88 11.22
N LYS A 137 -12.47 2.23 10.92
CA LYS A 137 -13.64 1.75 11.65
C LYS A 137 -13.82 0.23 11.51
N GLU A 138 -13.68 -0.29 10.29
CA GLU A 138 -13.75 -1.73 10.01
C GLU A 138 -12.64 -2.48 10.75
N ILE A 139 -11.42 -1.93 10.75
CA ILE A 139 -10.30 -2.47 11.55
C ILE A 139 -10.63 -2.47 13.03
N VAL A 140 -11.01 -1.34 13.62
CA VAL A 140 -11.27 -1.25 15.08
C VAL A 140 -12.42 -2.13 15.53
N ASN A 141 -13.44 -2.32 14.69
CA ASN A 141 -14.62 -3.11 15.03
C ASN A 141 -14.44 -4.63 14.79
N GLY A 142 -13.33 -5.06 14.18
CA GLY A 142 -13.16 -6.45 13.76
C GLY A 142 -13.94 -6.83 12.50
N ASP A 143 -14.61 -5.88 11.85
CA ASP A 143 -15.39 -6.05 10.62
C ASP A 143 -14.51 -5.87 9.37
N ILE A 144 -13.23 -6.28 9.43
CA ILE A 144 -12.31 -6.14 8.29
C ILE A 144 -12.77 -7.05 7.17
N ASP A 145 -13.21 -6.46 6.07
CA ASP A 145 -13.35 -7.18 4.82
C ASP A 145 -11.99 -7.31 4.14
N TYR A 146 -11.36 -8.46 4.33
CA TYR A 146 -10.05 -8.77 3.77
C TYR A 146 -10.03 -8.82 2.23
N ASP A 147 -11.18 -8.96 1.56
CA ASP A 147 -11.30 -8.84 0.09
C ASP A 147 -11.06 -7.39 -0.39
N THR A 148 -11.03 -6.41 0.53
CA THR A 148 -10.68 -5.02 0.20
C THR A 148 -9.19 -4.85 -0.12
N PHE A 149 -8.36 -5.80 0.31
CA PHE A 149 -6.94 -5.84 0.00
C PHE A 149 -6.72 -6.65 -1.27
N ALA A 150 -5.56 -6.49 -1.92
CA ALA A 150 -5.31 -7.27 -3.13
C ALA A 150 -5.36 -8.77 -2.82
N ASP A 151 -5.76 -9.57 -3.81
CA ASP A 151 -6.15 -10.98 -3.67
C ASP A 151 -5.28 -11.76 -2.67
N GLY A 152 -5.95 -12.31 -1.66
CA GLY A 152 -5.38 -13.31 -0.76
C GLY A 152 -4.81 -12.80 0.56
N LEU A 153 -5.08 -11.55 1.00
CA LEU A 153 -4.64 -11.13 2.35
C LEU A 153 -5.24 -12.02 3.45
N GLU A 154 -6.53 -12.36 3.34
CA GLU A 154 -7.19 -13.29 4.28
C GLU A 154 -6.45 -14.63 4.34
N HIS A 155 -6.14 -15.18 3.16
CA HIS A 155 -5.41 -16.44 3.04
C HIS A 155 -4.01 -16.33 3.66
N ARG A 156 -3.28 -15.24 3.41
CA ARG A 156 -1.96 -14.99 4.01
C ARG A 156 -2.03 -14.86 5.52
N ILE A 157 -3.05 -14.18 6.06
CA ILE A 157 -3.31 -14.11 7.51
C ILE A 157 -3.54 -15.51 8.07
N GLN A 158 -4.37 -16.33 7.41
CA GLN A 158 -4.64 -17.70 7.85
C GLN A 158 -3.36 -18.55 7.85
N MET A 159 -2.49 -18.38 6.87
CA MET A 159 -1.20 -19.06 6.79
C MET A 159 -0.22 -18.60 7.87
N LEU A 160 -0.19 -17.30 8.19
CA LEU A 160 0.58 -16.76 9.32
C LEU A 160 0.12 -17.36 10.65
N LYS A 161 -1.21 -17.46 10.87
CA LYS A 161 -1.80 -18.11 12.04
C LYS A 161 -1.40 -19.58 12.15
N MET A 162 -1.46 -20.33 11.04
CA MET A 162 -1.02 -21.72 11.03
C MET A 162 0.47 -21.87 11.37
N ARG A 163 1.33 -20.99 10.85
CA ARG A 163 2.77 -21.01 11.16
C ARG A 163 3.04 -20.71 12.63
N LEU A 164 2.34 -19.73 13.19
CA LEU A 164 2.38 -19.41 14.62
C LEU A 164 2.09 -20.64 15.50
N LEU A 165 1.05 -21.39 15.17
CA LEU A 165 0.67 -22.59 15.91
C LEU A 165 1.70 -23.72 15.79
N LEU A 166 2.28 -23.93 14.61
CA LEU A 166 3.31 -24.94 14.38
C LEU A 166 4.58 -24.63 15.17
N GLU A 167 5.04 -23.39 15.10
CA GLU A 167 6.26 -22.93 15.78
C GLU A 167 6.10 -22.93 17.31
N ALA A 168 4.92 -22.54 17.80
CA ALA A 168 4.59 -22.65 19.22
C ALA A 168 4.62 -24.12 19.69
N ARG A 169 4.07 -25.05 18.88
CA ARG A 169 4.07 -26.48 19.19
C ARG A 169 5.49 -27.05 19.26
N ASP A 170 6.35 -26.71 18.30
CA ASP A 170 7.73 -27.19 18.28
C ASP A 170 8.53 -26.59 19.44
N THR A 171 8.31 -25.32 19.77
CA THR A 171 8.95 -24.67 20.92
C THR A 171 8.52 -25.32 22.25
N VAL A 172 7.23 -25.59 22.46
CA VAL A 172 6.74 -26.31 23.64
C VAL A 172 7.33 -27.72 23.71
N ARG A 173 7.50 -28.40 22.57
CA ARG A 173 8.12 -29.73 22.49
C ARG A 173 9.60 -29.70 22.87
N VAL A 174 10.34 -28.67 22.45
CA VAL A 174 11.74 -28.44 22.81
C VAL A 174 11.87 -28.07 24.29
N LEU A 175 11.06 -27.13 24.80
CA LEU A 175 11.08 -26.71 26.20
C LEU A 175 10.71 -27.84 27.17
N LYS A 176 9.78 -28.74 26.79
CA LYS A 176 9.50 -29.95 27.59
C LYS A 176 10.70 -30.90 27.72
N LYS A 177 11.69 -30.82 26.83
CA LYS A 177 12.96 -31.57 26.96
C LYS A 177 14.00 -30.88 27.85
N THR A 178 13.82 -29.61 28.19
CA THR A 178 14.86 -28.80 28.81
C THR A 178 14.23 -27.89 29.86
N PHE A 179 13.97 -28.41 31.07
CA PHE A 179 13.50 -27.58 32.18
C PHE A 179 14.64 -27.26 33.13
N ILE A 180 14.89 -25.97 33.37
CA ILE A 180 14.86 -25.30 34.70
C ILE A 180 15.49 -23.88 34.62
N TYR A 181 14.71 -22.91 35.15
CA TYR A 181 14.96 -21.50 35.56
C TYR A 181 14.95 -20.31 34.56
N LEU A 182 14.09 -19.34 34.94
CA LEU A 182 13.79 -17.98 34.46
C LEU A 182 13.13 -17.83 33.08
N LEU A 183 11.81 -17.96 33.08
CA LEU A 183 10.94 -17.86 31.91
C LEU A 183 10.65 -16.39 31.53
N ILE A 184 11.68 -15.65 31.13
CA ILE A 184 11.51 -14.52 30.19
C ILE A 184 11.90 -15.05 28.83
N ILE A 185 11.03 -15.89 28.24
CA ILE A 185 11.17 -16.20 26.82
C ILE A 185 10.62 -14.98 26.09
N ARG A 186 11.51 -14.03 25.81
CA ARG A 186 11.32 -13.10 24.69
C ARG A 186 11.14 -13.98 23.46
N PHE A 187 9.89 -14.28 23.13
CA PHE A 187 9.50 -15.10 21.99
C PHE A 187 9.70 -14.27 20.71
N ILE A 188 10.93 -13.81 20.46
CA ILE A 188 11.27 -13.10 19.24
C ILE A 188 11.36 -14.14 18.13
N MET A 189 10.21 -14.50 17.58
CA MET A 189 10.16 -15.16 16.30
C MET A 189 10.35 -14.10 15.23
N TYR A 190 11.54 -14.12 14.61
CA TYR A 190 11.76 -13.38 13.37
C TYR A 190 11.12 -14.18 12.24
N PHE A 191 9.99 -13.70 11.71
CA PHE A 191 9.55 -14.16 10.40
C PHE A 191 10.43 -13.51 9.36
N HIS A 192 11.56 -14.16 9.04
CA HIS A 192 12.48 -13.64 8.02
C HIS A 192 11.74 -13.35 6.73
N THR A 193 11.81 -12.05 6.37
CA THR A 193 11.45 -11.37 5.14
C THR A 193 10.11 -11.76 4.51
N LEU A 194 9.17 -10.81 4.55
CA LEU A 194 7.95 -10.78 3.74
C LEU A 194 8.25 -10.36 2.27
N GLU A 195 9.50 -10.51 1.86
CA GLU A 195 10.02 -10.39 0.50
C GLU A 195 10.85 -11.66 0.26
N HIS A 196 10.48 -12.45 -0.75
CA HIS A 196 11.16 -13.65 -1.27
C HIS A 196 12.41 -14.11 -0.51
N THR A 197 12.35 -15.27 0.16
CA THR A 197 13.56 -15.99 0.59
C THR A 197 14.03 -17.00 -0.46
N ASP A 198 15.35 -17.11 -0.61
CA ASP A 198 15.97 -18.25 -1.26
C ASP A 198 16.10 -19.39 -0.23
N GLY A 199 15.30 -20.45 -0.39
CA GLY A 199 15.65 -21.82 0.00
C GLY A 199 15.47 -22.20 1.48
N VAL A 200 14.22 -22.30 1.96
CA VAL A 200 13.88 -22.89 3.27
C VAL A 200 12.94 -24.10 3.13
N GLY A 201 13.31 -25.08 2.30
CA GLY A 201 12.60 -26.36 2.17
C GLY A 201 11.13 -26.24 1.72
N PRO A 202 10.38 -27.36 1.67
CA PRO A 202 9.08 -27.40 0.97
C PRO A 202 8.02 -26.45 1.54
N LEU A 203 8.05 -26.21 2.85
CA LEU A 203 7.10 -25.31 3.53
C LEU A 203 7.55 -23.85 3.46
N GLY A 204 8.87 -23.59 3.44
CA GLY A 204 9.41 -22.26 3.18
C GLY A 204 9.10 -21.82 1.77
N ASP A 205 9.36 -22.67 0.77
CA ASP A 205 9.09 -22.40 -0.64
C ASP A 205 7.59 -22.14 -0.91
N MET A 206 6.68 -22.86 -0.21
CA MET A 206 5.23 -22.60 -0.28
C MET A 206 4.86 -21.23 0.30
N ILE A 207 5.56 -20.77 1.34
CA ILE A 207 5.31 -19.48 2.01
C ILE A 207 6.02 -18.31 1.31
N ASP A 208 7.16 -18.54 0.66
CA ASP A 208 7.77 -17.57 -0.23
C ASP A 208 6.86 -17.28 -1.43
N SER A 209 6.14 -18.30 -1.90
CA SER A 209 5.11 -18.13 -2.93
C SER A 209 3.88 -17.34 -2.45
N LEU A 210 3.67 -17.23 -1.13
CA LEU A 210 2.60 -16.45 -0.53
C LEU A 210 2.88 -14.95 -0.54
N TRP A 211 4.10 -14.49 -0.82
CA TRP A 211 4.47 -13.07 -0.84
C TRP A 211 5.05 -12.65 -2.19
N ASP A 212 4.19 -12.63 -3.20
CA ASP A 212 4.46 -12.18 -4.57
C ASP A 212 4.84 -10.69 -4.70
N ARG A 213 4.62 -9.90 -3.64
CA ARG A 213 5.01 -8.50 -3.55
C ARG A 213 5.14 -8.05 -2.10
N SER A 214 5.82 -6.93 -1.90
CA SER A 214 5.95 -6.29 -0.60
C SER A 214 4.58 -5.86 -0.02
N LEU A 215 4.41 -6.06 1.29
CA LEU A 215 3.22 -5.64 2.06
C LEU A 215 3.08 -4.13 2.16
N THR A 216 1.95 -3.57 1.74
CA THR A 216 1.65 -2.16 2.00
C THR A 216 1.51 -1.90 3.50
N SER A 217 1.71 -0.67 3.95
CA SER A 217 1.59 -0.33 5.38
C SER A 217 0.21 -0.61 5.98
N ILE A 218 -0.85 -0.57 5.18
CA ILE A 218 -2.20 -0.87 5.66
C ILE A 218 -2.45 -2.39 5.75
N GLU A 219 -1.86 -3.18 4.87
CA GLU A 219 -1.93 -4.64 4.94
C GLU A 219 -1.16 -5.13 6.17
N ALA A 220 0.01 -4.54 6.44
CA ALA A 220 0.76 -4.80 7.67
C ALA A 220 -0.07 -4.46 8.92
N ALA A 221 -0.77 -3.32 8.94
CA ALA A 221 -1.64 -2.95 10.05
C ALA A 221 -2.83 -3.92 10.21
N ALA A 222 -3.45 -4.35 9.11
CA ALA A 222 -4.54 -5.33 9.13
C ALA A 222 -4.08 -6.69 9.65
N ILE A 223 -2.88 -7.15 9.25
CA ILE A 223 -2.26 -8.37 9.77
C ILE A 223 -2.01 -8.26 11.28
N ILE A 224 -1.36 -7.18 11.73
CA ILE A 224 -1.08 -6.96 13.16
C ILE A 224 -2.38 -6.99 13.97
N TYR A 225 -3.41 -6.29 13.51
CA TYR A 225 -4.72 -6.31 14.17
C TYR A 225 -5.31 -7.72 14.22
N ALA A 226 -5.36 -8.42 13.09
CA ALA A 226 -5.92 -9.77 12.99
C ALA A 226 -5.23 -10.78 13.92
N LEU A 227 -3.90 -10.65 14.07
CA LEU A 227 -3.11 -11.49 14.97
C LEU A 227 -3.29 -11.08 16.44
N THR A 228 -3.37 -9.79 16.73
CA THR A 228 -3.56 -9.28 18.10
C THR A 228 -4.93 -9.65 18.67
N GLU A 229 -5.99 -9.60 17.86
CA GLU A 229 -7.33 -10.03 18.26
C GLU A 229 -7.39 -11.53 18.59
N GLU A 230 -6.71 -12.37 17.82
CA GLU A 230 -6.71 -13.83 18.05
C GLU A 230 -5.76 -14.25 19.18
N TYR A 231 -4.64 -13.53 19.34
CA TYR A 231 -3.57 -13.85 20.27
C TYR A 231 -3.26 -12.64 21.18
N PRO A 232 -4.19 -12.22 22.06
CA PRO A 232 -4.07 -10.97 22.83
C PRO A 232 -2.92 -10.94 23.85
N ASN A 233 -2.32 -12.10 24.15
CA ASN A 233 -1.15 -12.20 25.03
C ASN A 233 0.18 -11.95 24.30
N PHE A 234 0.13 -11.70 22.99
CA PHE A 234 1.28 -11.41 22.16
C PHE A 234 1.17 -10.00 21.58
N GLU A 235 2.29 -9.28 21.54
CA GLU A 235 2.43 -8.04 20.79
C GLU A 235 3.07 -8.34 19.44
N PHE A 236 2.43 -7.86 18.37
CA PHE A 236 2.89 -8.04 17.00
C PHE A 236 3.38 -6.69 16.45
N GLN A 237 4.58 -6.68 15.87
CA GLN A 237 5.15 -5.50 15.23
C GLN A 237 5.72 -5.88 13.87
N VAL A 238 5.70 -4.94 12.91
CA VAL A 238 6.41 -5.09 11.64
C VAL A 238 7.58 -4.12 11.64
N ASP A 239 8.80 -4.65 11.53
CA ASP A 239 10.01 -3.85 11.62
C ASP A 239 10.32 -3.06 10.32
N HIS A 240 11.44 -2.33 10.33
CA HIS A 240 11.89 -1.54 9.18
C HIS A 240 12.28 -2.38 7.96
N THR A 241 12.53 -3.68 8.14
CA THR A 241 12.78 -4.65 7.06
C THR A 241 11.49 -5.34 6.58
N ARG A 242 10.32 -4.89 7.07
CA ARG A 242 9.03 -5.55 6.85
C ARG A 242 9.02 -7.01 7.33
N THR A 243 9.73 -7.30 8.41
CA THR A 243 9.67 -8.60 9.11
C THR A 243 8.61 -8.52 10.20
N LEU A 244 7.70 -9.50 10.25
CA LEU A 244 6.77 -9.64 11.37
C LEU A 244 7.54 -10.17 12.59
N VAL A 245 7.49 -9.40 13.67
CA VAL A 245 8.14 -9.66 14.95
C VAL A 245 7.07 -9.89 16.00
N ILE A 246 7.29 -10.90 16.82
CA ILE A 246 6.42 -11.24 17.94
C ILE A 246 7.16 -10.93 19.23
N LEU A 247 6.45 -10.27 20.15
CA LEU A 247 6.93 -9.97 21.48
C LEU A 247 5.93 -10.54 22.48
N HIS A 248 6.38 -11.43 23.35
CA HIS A 248 5.54 -11.93 24.45
C HIS A 248 5.86 -11.15 25.72
N PHE A 249 4.86 -10.52 26.32
CA PHE A 249 4.98 -9.90 27.64
C PHE A 249 4.28 -10.79 28.66
N THR A 250 5.05 -11.38 29.57
CA THR A 250 4.49 -11.88 30.82
C THR A 250 4.15 -10.67 31.68
N TYR A 251 2.86 -10.41 31.91
CA TYR A 251 2.48 -9.64 33.10
C TYR A 251 2.66 -10.56 34.31
N ASP A 252 3.42 -10.07 35.29
CA ASP A 252 3.58 -10.67 36.61
C ASP A 252 2.23 -10.78 37.35
#